data_AF-A0A2M8GAN4-F1
#
_entry.id   AF-A0A2M8GAN4-F1
#
_cell.length_a   1.000
_cell.length_b   1.000
_cell.length_c   1.000
_cell.angle_alpha   90.00
_cell.angle_beta   90.00
_cell.angle_gamma   90.00
#
_symmetry.space_group_name_H-M   'P 1'
#
loop_
_entity.id
_entity.type
_entity.pdbx_description
1 polymer ?
#
loop_
_entity_poly.entity_id
_entity_poly.type
_entity_poly.pdbx_seq_one_letter_code
_entity_poly.pdbx_strand_id
1 'polypeptide(L)'
;MKLSIFSRLLIGYTVVLLLMVAVGIYAILKLSQFTNVTRSILDIDNRIIEYEKKITDAFLSQIRSERKYIIMRDDDLYDRFLLARIDFVQYLSRLISIADTPQRRELLNRVKDYHIRYQSLFDEEVEYLRASKSYPQNRYQKEKEKAQGGITESLKTLTDSSQQNTYPYNVS
;
A
#
# COMPACT_ATOMS: atom_id res chain seq x y z
N MET A 1 34.17 -18.46 -46.51
CA MET A 1 33.09 -17.45 -46.40
C MET A 1 33.63 -16.27 -45.59
N LYS A 2 33.89 -15.12 -46.23
CA LYS A 2 34.54 -13.97 -45.60
C LYS A 2 33.48 -13.10 -44.92
N LEU A 3 33.45 -13.11 -43.59
CA LEU A 3 32.62 -12.22 -42.77
C LEU A 3 33.08 -10.78 -43.00
N SER A 4 32.35 -10.09 -43.87
CA SER A 4 32.66 -8.74 -44.30
C SER A 4 32.44 -7.75 -43.15
N ILE A 5 33.13 -6.63 -43.25
CA ILE A 5 33.13 -5.47 -42.34
C ILE A 5 31.71 -5.08 -41.85
N PHE A 6 30.67 -5.42 -42.60
CA PHE A 6 29.26 -5.32 -42.23
C PHE A 6 28.89 -6.00 -40.90
N SER A 7 29.44 -7.18 -40.58
CA SER A 7 29.04 -7.91 -39.37
C SER A 7 29.47 -7.19 -38.08
N ARG A 8 30.68 -6.59 -38.07
CA ARG A 8 31.14 -5.76 -36.94
C ARG A 8 30.34 -4.46 -36.81
N LEU A 9 29.93 -3.87 -37.94
CA LEU A 9 29.09 -2.66 -37.94
C LEU A 9 27.67 -2.97 -37.44
N LEU A 10 27.10 -4.10 -37.86
CA LEU A 10 25.75 -4.54 -37.49
C LEU A 10 25.65 -4.81 -35.98
N ILE A 11 26.65 -5.50 -35.41
CA ILE A 11 26.71 -5.82 -33.96
C ILE A 11 26.78 -4.54 -33.12
N GLY A 12 27.58 -3.55 -33.54
CA GLY A 12 27.67 -2.27 -32.84
C GLY A 12 26.34 -1.53 -32.81
N TYR A 13 25.61 -1.52 -33.93
CA TYR A 13 24.31 -0.86 -34.02
C TYR A 13 23.22 -1.59 -33.21
N THR A 14 23.26 -2.93 -33.17
CA THR A 14 22.33 -3.72 -32.35
C THR A 14 22.47 -3.41 -30.86
N VAL A 15 23.69 -3.19 -30.35
CA VAL A 15 23.91 -2.85 -28.95
C VAL A 15 23.31 -1.47 -28.61
N VAL A 16 23.51 -0.48 -29.47
CA VAL A 16 22.93 0.86 -29.27
C VAL A 16 21.40 0.81 -29.33
N LEU A 17 20.84 0.05 -30.27
CA LEU A 17 19.38 -0.13 -30.40
C LEU A 17 18.80 -0.82 -29.16
N LEU A 18 19.48 -1.86 -28.64
CA LEU A 18 19.05 -2.56 -27.43
C LEU A 18 19.13 -1.66 -26.19
N LEU A 19 20.17 -0.83 -26.07
CA LEU A 19 20.25 0.19 -25.01
C LEU A 19 19.15 1.25 -25.13
N MET A 20 18.84 1.71 -26.35
CA MET A 20 17.76 2.69 -26.60
C MET A 20 16.38 2.11 -26.27
N VAL A 21 16.14 0.83 -26.59
CA VAL A 21 14.93 0.10 -26.20
C VAL A 21 14.90 -0.15 -24.69
N ALA A 22 16.02 -0.48 -24.05
CA ALA A 22 16.09 -0.66 -22.60
C ALA A 22 15.83 0.64 -21.84
N VAL A 23 16.37 1.77 -22.31
CA VAL A 23 16.07 3.11 -21.78
C VAL A 23 14.61 3.47 -22.06
N GLY A 24 14.06 3.10 -23.22
CA GLY A 24 12.65 3.28 -23.55
C GLY A 24 11.72 2.46 -22.65
N ILE A 25 12.02 1.19 -22.41
CA ILE A 25 11.28 0.30 -21.49
C ILE A 25 11.44 0.80 -20.06
N TYR A 26 12.66 1.16 -19.64
CA TYR A 26 12.90 1.75 -18.33
C TYR A 26 12.11 3.05 -18.15
N ALA A 27 12.11 3.91 -19.16
CA ALA A 27 11.31 5.12 -19.20
C ALA A 27 9.82 4.79 -19.18
N ILE A 28 9.31 3.80 -19.93
CA ILE A 28 7.90 3.39 -19.93
C ILE A 28 7.48 2.75 -18.60
N LEU A 29 8.35 1.97 -17.95
CA LEU A 29 8.11 1.41 -16.61
C LEU A 29 8.15 2.51 -15.53
N LYS A 30 9.05 3.50 -15.65
CA LYS A 30 9.08 4.71 -14.81
C LYS A 30 7.92 5.66 -15.12
N LEU A 31 7.44 5.70 -16.35
CA LEU A 31 6.33 6.53 -16.82
C LEU A 31 4.98 5.87 -16.47
N SER A 32 4.93 4.54 -16.36
CA SER A 32 3.90 3.80 -15.64
C SER A 32 3.85 4.15 -14.13
N GLN A 33 4.89 4.80 -13.59
CA GLN A 33 4.88 5.41 -12.26
C GLN A 33 4.70 6.94 -12.29
N PHE A 34 4.56 7.57 -13.47
CA PHE A 34 4.48 9.03 -13.63
C PHE A 34 3.50 9.53 -14.70
N THR A 35 2.51 8.74 -15.08
CA THR A 35 1.36 9.22 -15.86
C THR A 35 0.07 8.88 -15.13
N ASN A 36 -0.32 9.76 -14.21
CA ASN A 36 -1.71 10.19 -14.19
C ASN A 36 -1.82 11.65 -13.71
N VAL A 37 -1.76 12.51 -14.73
CA VAL A 37 -2.65 13.66 -14.94
C VAL A 37 -2.53 14.81 -13.95
N THR A 38 -1.69 15.76 -14.35
CA THR A 38 -1.98 17.19 -14.30
C THR A 38 -3.40 17.47 -14.80
N ARG A 39 -4.38 17.58 -13.89
CA ARG A 39 -5.60 18.42 -13.95
C ARG A 39 -6.61 17.93 -12.91
N SER A 40 -6.72 18.71 -11.85
CA SER A 40 -7.95 19.08 -11.13
C SER A 40 -7.69 18.97 -9.64
N ILE A 41 -7.43 20.12 -9.03
CA ILE A 41 -7.21 20.30 -7.59
C ILE A 41 -8.45 19.88 -6.77
N LEU A 42 -9.58 19.59 -7.42
CA LEU A 42 -10.81 19.01 -6.85
C LEU A 42 -10.92 17.46 -6.99
N ASP A 43 -10.14 16.81 -7.86
CA ASP A 43 -10.22 15.35 -8.08
C ASP A 43 -9.29 14.56 -7.14
N ILE A 44 -8.16 15.15 -6.75
CA ILE A 44 -7.18 14.47 -5.88
C ILE A 44 -7.75 14.25 -4.48
N ASP A 45 -8.37 15.25 -3.85
CA ASP A 45 -8.94 15.09 -2.50
C ASP A 45 -10.14 14.12 -2.51
N ASN A 46 -10.99 14.14 -3.54
CA ASN A 46 -12.06 13.15 -3.71
C ASN A 46 -11.52 11.72 -3.84
N ARG A 47 -10.44 11.54 -4.61
CA ARG A 47 -9.77 10.24 -4.76
C ARG A 47 -9.10 9.81 -3.46
N ILE A 48 -8.48 10.72 -2.71
CA ILE A 48 -7.90 10.42 -1.39
C ILE A 48 -8.99 9.91 -0.45
N ILE A 49 -10.12 10.63 -0.35
CA ILE A 49 -11.26 10.22 0.50
C ILE A 49 -11.80 8.85 0.07
N GLU A 50 -11.94 8.59 -1.24
CA GLU A 50 -12.42 7.29 -1.73
C GLU A 50 -11.45 6.15 -1.36
N TYR A 51 -10.14 6.34 -1.56
CA TYR A 51 -9.15 5.31 -1.22
C TYR A 51 -8.96 5.14 0.28
N GLU A 52 -9.12 6.20 1.05
CA GLU A 52 -9.09 6.15 2.51
C GLU A 52 -10.27 5.34 3.07
N LYS A 53 -11.45 5.48 2.48
CA LYS A 53 -12.59 4.61 2.81
C LYS A 53 -12.28 3.15 2.48
N LYS A 54 -11.74 2.88 1.29
CA LYS A 54 -11.39 1.51 0.85
C LYS A 54 -10.31 0.85 1.71
N ILE A 55 -9.24 1.57 2.06
CA ILE A 55 -8.19 1.04 2.96
C ILE A 55 -8.75 0.78 4.35
N THR A 56 -9.64 1.65 4.85
CA THR A 56 -10.31 1.45 6.14
C THR A 56 -11.22 0.22 6.12
N ASP A 57 -12.04 0.07 5.08
CA ASP A 57 -12.93 -1.10 4.93
C ASP A 57 -12.13 -2.41 4.81
N ALA A 58 -11.03 -2.40 4.04
CA ALA A 58 -10.11 -3.53 3.94
C ALA A 58 -9.49 -3.88 5.31
N PHE A 59 -9.07 -2.87 6.07
CA PHE A 59 -8.51 -3.06 7.41
C PHE A 59 -9.53 -3.66 8.39
N LEU A 60 -10.77 -3.17 8.38
CA LEU A 60 -11.85 -3.70 9.20
C LEU A 60 -12.20 -5.15 8.83
N SER A 61 -12.14 -5.49 7.54
CA SER A 61 -12.30 -6.87 7.06
C SER A 61 -11.16 -7.76 7.56
N GLN A 62 -9.93 -7.26 7.54
CA GLN A 62 -8.74 -7.94 8.06
C GLN A 62 -8.90 -8.24 9.56
N ILE A 63 -9.27 -7.23 10.38
CA ILE A 63 -9.51 -7.39 11.83
C ILE A 63 -10.64 -8.40 12.10
N ARG A 64 -11.72 -8.35 11.32
CA ARG A 64 -12.86 -9.26 11.49
C ARG A 64 -12.46 -10.71 11.23
N SER A 65 -11.67 -10.94 10.19
CA SER A 65 -11.17 -12.26 9.83
C SER A 65 -10.18 -12.79 10.87
N GLU A 66 -9.26 -11.92 11.33
CA GLU A 66 -8.33 -12.20 12.44
C GLU A 66 -9.06 -12.69 13.70
N ARG A 67 -10.02 -11.89 14.20
CA ARG A 67 -10.77 -12.22 15.42
C ARG A 67 -11.51 -13.54 15.31
N LYS A 68 -12.11 -13.81 14.14
CA LYS A 68 -12.78 -15.09 13.90
C LYS A 68 -11.77 -16.24 13.85
N TYR A 69 -10.61 -16.05 13.21
CA TYR A 69 -9.55 -17.06 13.14
C TYR A 69 -9.06 -17.46 14.54
N ILE A 70 -8.82 -16.50 15.43
CA ILE A 70 -8.37 -16.77 16.80
C ILE A 70 -9.37 -17.66 17.56
N ILE A 71 -10.67 -17.51 17.30
CA ILE A 71 -11.74 -18.28 17.95
C ILE A 71 -11.96 -19.65 17.27
N MET A 72 -12.07 -19.66 15.95
CA MET A 72 -12.52 -20.81 15.15
C MET A 72 -11.37 -21.67 14.61
N ARG A 73 -10.17 -21.08 14.45
CA ARG A 73 -8.97 -21.71 13.88
C ARG A 73 -9.18 -22.35 12.51
N ASP A 74 -10.06 -21.74 11.72
CA ASP A 74 -10.41 -22.18 10.37
C ASP A 74 -9.51 -21.47 9.34
N ASP A 75 -8.83 -22.25 8.49
CA ASP A 75 -7.90 -21.72 7.49
C ASP A 75 -8.59 -20.81 6.46
N ASP A 76 -9.89 -21.00 6.17
CA ASP A 76 -10.67 -20.10 5.32
C ASP A 76 -10.68 -18.66 5.87
N LEU A 77 -10.62 -18.50 7.20
CA LEU A 77 -10.57 -17.20 7.84
C LEU A 77 -9.18 -16.58 7.77
N TYR A 78 -8.13 -17.40 7.80
CA TYR A 78 -6.76 -16.96 7.57
C TYR A 78 -6.61 -16.47 6.12
N ASP A 79 -7.15 -17.20 5.15
CA ASP A 79 -7.12 -16.79 3.75
C ASP A 79 -7.88 -15.47 3.50
N ARG A 80 -9.04 -15.28 4.15
CA ARG A 80 -9.75 -14.00 4.12
C ARG A 80 -8.92 -12.86 4.73
N PHE A 81 -8.17 -13.13 5.80
CA PHE A 81 -7.24 -12.15 6.36
C PHE A 81 -6.14 -11.80 5.34
N LEU A 82 -5.57 -12.78 4.64
CA LEU A 82 -4.54 -12.55 3.62
C LEU A 82 -5.07 -11.75 2.43
N LEU A 83 -6.29 -12.02 1.97
CA LEU A 83 -6.94 -11.25 0.90
C LEU A 83 -7.15 -9.80 1.33
N ALA A 84 -7.73 -9.57 2.52
CA ALA A 84 -7.93 -8.23 3.06
C ALA A 84 -6.60 -7.48 3.27
N ARG A 85 -5.52 -8.20 3.62
CA ARG A 85 -4.17 -7.66 3.70
C ARG A 85 -3.65 -7.18 2.34
N ILE A 86 -3.85 -7.96 1.27
CA ILE A 86 -3.45 -7.59 -0.09
C ILE A 86 -4.19 -6.32 -0.52
N ASP A 87 -5.50 -6.27 -0.31
CA ASP A 87 -6.34 -5.11 -0.60
C ASP A 87 -5.84 -3.87 0.15
N PHE A 88 -5.55 -4.00 1.45
CA PHE A 88 -5.00 -2.91 2.26
C PHE A 88 -3.70 -2.37 1.66
N VAL A 89 -2.75 -3.24 1.34
CA VAL A 89 -1.44 -2.84 0.78
C VAL A 89 -1.61 -2.17 -0.58
N GLN A 90 -2.54 -2.66 -1.41
CA GLN A 90 -2.84 -2.06 -2.71
C GLN A 90 -3.42 -0.65 -2.55
N TYR A 91 -4.39 -0.45 -1.66
CA TYR A 91 -4.98 0.87 -1.41
C TYR A 91 -3.98 1.83 -0.77
N LEU A 92 -3.14 1.35 0.16
CA LEU A 92 -2.07 2.15 0.75
C LEU A 92 -1.07 2.62 -0.29
N SER A 93 -0.63 1.72 -1.18
CA SER A 93 0.30 2.05 -2.26
C SER A 93 -0.30 3.10 -3.20
N ARG A 94 -1.60 3.00 -3.49
CA ARG A 94 -2.29 3.99 -4.31
C ARG A 94 -2.39 5.34 -3.60
N LEU A 95 -2.72 5.37 -2.32
CA LEU A 95 -2.72 6.60 -1.51
C LEU A 95 -1.33 7.27 -1.50
N ILE A 96 -0.26 6.49 -1.33
CA ILE A 96 1.12 7.00 -1.34
C ILE A 96 1.45 7.61 -2.71
N SER A 97 1.01 6.98 -3.80
CA SER A 97 1.27 7.48 -5.17
C SER A 97 0.57 8.79 -5.50
N ILE A 98 -0.61 9.04 -4.91
CA ILE A 98 -1.38 10.28 -5.12
C ILE A 98 -1.09 11.35 -4.07
N ALA A 99 -0.32 11.03 -3.02
CA ALA A 99 0.07 11.98 -2.00
C ALA A 99 0.98 13.08 -2.58
N ASP A 100 0.42 14.28 -2.61
CA ASP A 100 0.95 15.51 -3.19
C ASP A 100 1.87 16.29 -2.23
N THR A 101 1.72 16.08 -0.91
CA THR A 101 2.53 16.76 0.11
C THR A 101 3.44 15.80 0.91
N PRO A 102 4.61 16.25 1.38
CA PRO A 102 5.47 15.46 2.27
C PRO A 102 4.76 15.01 3.55
N GLN A 103 3.88 15.85 4.11
CA GLN A 103 3.11 15.57 5.32
C GLN A 103 2.15 14.41 5.12
N ARG A 104 1.42 14.40 3.99
CA ARG A 104 0.52 13.29 3.63
C ARG A 104 1.29 11.98 3.43
N ARG A 105 2.47 12.04 2.79
CA ARG A 105 3.35 10.87 2.63
C ARG A 105 3.86 10.34 3.97
N GLU A 106 4.20 11.23 4.90
CA GLU A 106 4.64 10.83 6.25
C GLU A 106 3.51 10.12 7.02
N LEU A 107 2.28 10.65 6.98
CA LEU A 107 1.10 9.99 7.56
C LEU A 107 0.89 8.58 6.98
N LEU A 108 0.96 8.44 5.66
CA LEU A 108 0.81 7.14 4.99
C LEU A 108 1.96 6.17 5.30
N ASN A 109 3.18 6.66 5.47
CA ASN A 109 4.29 5.83 5.94
C ASN A 109 4.07 5.35 7.38
N ARG A 110 3.52 6.19 8.27
CA ARG A 110 3.12 5.76 9.62
C ARG A 110 2.06 4.66 9.57
N VAL A 111 1.05 4.81 8.71
CA VAL A 111 0.04 3.75 8.46
C VAL A 111 0.71 2.44 8.05
N LYS A 112 1.68 2.51 7.12
CA LYS A 112 2.46 1.34 6.68
C LYS A 112 3.18 0.66 7.84
N ASP A 113 3.88 1.43 8.66
CA ASP A 113 4.71 0.90 9.74
C ASP A 113 3.84 0.25 10.84
N TYR A 114 2.71 0.89 11.19
CA TYR A 114 1.74 0.29 12.09
C TYR A 114 1.10 -0.98 11.51
N HIS A 115 0.81 -1.02 10.21
CA HIS A 115 0.26 -2.21 9.55
C HIS A 115 1.24 -3.38 9.53
N ILE A 116 2.52 -3.11 9.24
CA ILE A 116 3.59 -4.13 9.34
C ILE A 116 3.68 -4.67 10.76
N ARG A 117 3.64 -3.80 11.78
CA ARG A 117 3.66 -4.22 13.18
C ARG A 117 2.45 -5.08 13.53
N TYR A 118 1.25 -4.68 13.10
CA TYR A 118 0.02 -5.43 13.31
C TYR A 118 0.07 -6.82 12.66
N GLN A 119 0.58 -6.93 11.43
CA GLN A 119 0.76 -8.21 10.74
C GLN A 119 1.73 -9.12 11.48
N SER A 120 2.91 -8.60 11.86
CA SER A 120 3.91 -9.38 12.60
C SER A 120 3.33 -9.97 13.89
N LEU A 121 2.55 -9.17 14.64
CA LEU A 121 1.90 -9.63 15.87
C LEU A 121 0.92 -10.79 15.61
N PHE A 122 0.12 -10.68 14.55
CA PHE A 122 -0.83 -11.73 14.22
C PHE A 122 -0.15 -12.98 13.67
N ASP A 123 0.87 -12.83 12.81
CA ASP A 123 1.63 -13.97 12.28
C ASP A 123 2.30 -14.75 13.43
N GLU A 124 2.88 -14.05 14.43
CA GLU A 124 3.39 -14.67 15.66
C GLU A 124 2.27 -15.42 16.43
N GLU A 125 1.09 -14.84 16.61
CA GLU A 125 -0.04 -15.52 17.26
C GLU A 125 -0.49 -16.76 16.49
N VAL A 126 -0.52 -16.69 15.15
CA VAL A 126 -0.86 -17.83 14.29
C VAL A 126 0.12 -18.99 14.50
N GLU A 127 1.42 -18.70 14.66
CA GLU A 127 2.42 -19.74 14.97
C GLU A 127 2.13 -20.42 16.33
N TYR A 128 1.82 -19.65 17.37
CA TYR A 128 1.45 -20.22 18.67
C TYR A 128 0.16 -21.05 18.59
N LEU A 129 -0.85 -20.54 17.88
CA LEU A 129 -2.16 -21.19 17.71
C LEU A 129 -2.03 -22.51 16.94
N ARG A 130 -1.26 -22.52 15.84
CA ARG A 130 -0.99 -23.74 15.05
C ARG A 130 -0.15 -24.75 15.82
N ALA A 131 0.82 -24.29 16.61
CA ALA A 131 1.59 -25.15 17.50
C ALA A 131 0.81 -25.61 18.74
N SER A 132 -0.46 -25.17 18.90
CA SER A 132 -1.28 -25.41 20.10
C SER A 132 -0.59 -25.03 21.41
N LYS A 133 0.27 -24.00 21.36
CA LYS A 133 1.02 -23.49 22.51
C LYS A 133 0.26 -22.38 23.21
N SER A 134 0.43 -22.29 24.53
CA SER A 134 -0.02 -21.12 25.28
C SER A 134 0.82 -19.90 24.89
N TYR A 135 0.18 -18.74 24.77
CA TYR A 135 0.82 -17.48 24.45
C TYR A 135 0.18 -16.36 25.29
N PRO A 136 0.89 -15.24 25.51
CA PRO A 136 0.38 -14.13 26.32
C PRO A 136 -0.68 -13.33 25.55
N GLN A 137 -1.90 -13.86 25.42
CA GLN A 137 -2.99 -13.29 24.63
C GLN A 137 -3.26 -11.82 24.96
N ASN A 138 -3.26 -11.44 26.24
CA ASN A 138 -3.47 -10.05 26.67
C ASN A 138 -2.41 -9.08 26.13
N ARG A 139 -1.15 -9.54 26.01
CA ARG A 139 -0.06 -8.72 25.46
C ARG A 139 -0.28 -8.48 23.97
N TYR A 140 -0.56 -9.53 23.22
CA TYR A 140 -0.80 -9.43 21.78
C TYR A 140 -2.03 -8.60 21.46
N GLN A 141 -3.12 -8.78 22.22
CA GLN A 141 -4.33 -7.97 22.08
C GLN A 141 -4.02 -6.46 22.26
N LYS A 142 -3.31 -6.10 23.33
CA LYS A 142 -2.95 -4.70 23.61
C LYS A 142 -2.03 -4.10 22.55
N GLU A 143 -1.04 -4.85 22.10
CA GLU A 143 -0.11 -4.40 21.07
C GLU A 143 -0.81 -4.23 19.70
N LYS A 144 -1.74 -5.14 19.35
CA LYS A 144 -2.56 -5.02 18.14
C LYS A 144 -3.51 -3.83 18.22
N GLU A 145 -4.15 -3.59 19.37
CA GLU A 145 -4.99 -2.41 19.60
C GLU A 145 -4.21 -1.11 19.45
N LYS A 146 -2.97 -1.06 19.93
CA LYS A 146 -2.08 0.09 19.74
C LYS A 146 -1.76 0.33 18.27
N ALA A 147 -1.44 -0.73 17.52
CA ALA A 147 -1.19 -0.63 16.08
C ALA A 147 -2.45 -0.21 15.29
N GLN A 148 -3.61 -0.78 15.65
CA GLN A 148 -4.92 -0.40 15.11
C GLN A 148 -5.20 1.09 15.35
N GLY A 149 -5.00 1.57 16.59
CA GLY A 149 -5.16 2.98 16.94
C GLY A 149 -4.27 3.88 16.10
N GLY A 150 -3.00 3.53 15.92
CA GLY A 150 -2.06 4.29 15.09
C GLY A 150 -2.47 4.37 13.61
N ILE A 151 -3.02 3.29 13.05
CA ILE A 151 -3.56 3.27 11.69
C ILE A 151 -4.78 4.20 11.59
N THR A 152 -5.76 4.03 12.47
CA THR A 152 -7.00 4.81 12.46
C THR A 152 -6.73 6.30 12.68
N GLU A 153 -5.84 6.66 13.60
CA GLU A 153 -5.47 8.06 13.87
C GLU A 153 -4.77 8.70 12.68
N SER A 154 -3.83 7.99 12.05
CA SER A 154 -3.09 8.50 10.90
C SER A 154 -3.99 8.67 9.67
N LEU A 155 -4.90 7.72 9.43
CA LEU A 155 -5.90 7.82 8.36
C LEU A 155 -6.90 8.96 8.62
N LYS A 156 -7.41 9.09 9.85
CA LYS A 156 -8.29 10.22 10.22
C LYS A 156 -7.63 11.58 10.00
N THR A 157 -6.37 11.71 10.42
CA THR A 157 -5.59 12.94 10.21
C THR A 157 -5.41 13.23 8.71
N LEU A 158 -5.26 12.19 7.89
CA LEU A 158 -5.21 12.32 6.44
C LEU A 158 -6.54 12.88 5.89
N THR A 159 -7.69 12.35 6.33
CA THR A 159 -9.03 12.85 5.95
C THR A 159 -9.21 14.31 6.30
N ASP A 160 -8.91 14.66 7.55
CA ASP A 160 -9.13 16.00 8.09
C ASP A 160 -8.32 17.02 7.27
N SER A 161 -7.09 16.66 6.87
CA SER A 161 -6.25 17.50 5.99
C SER A 161 -6.76 17.65 4.56
N SER A 162 -7.52 16.68 4.04
CA SER A 162 -8.14 16.76 2.71
C SER A 162 -9.47 17.51 2.72
N GLN A 163 -10.25 17.42 3.81
CA GLN A 163 -11.50 18.16 3.94
C GLN A 163 -11.28 19.66 4.15
N GLN A 164 -10.23 20.05 4.89
CA GLN A 164 -9.92 21.44 5.17
C GLN A 164 -9.48 22.23 3.91
N ASN A 165 -8.89 21.55 2.92
CA ASN A 165 -8.57 22.13 1.61
C ASN A 165 -9.76 22.23 0.65
N THR A 166 -10.86 21.51 0.92
CA THR A 166 -12.07 21.48 0.08
C THR A 166 -13.02 22.68 0.35
N TYR A 167 -12.80 23.45 1.43
CA TYR A 167 -13.60 24.64 1.76
C TYR A 167 -12.79 25.95 1.81
N PRO A 168 -12.29 26.49 0.69
CA PRO A 168 -11.95 27.90 0.60
C PRO A 168 -13.17 28.67 0.05
N TYR A 169 -13.63 29.67 0.80
CA TYR A 169 -14.66 30.67 0.45
C TYR A 169 -16.14 30.29 0.56
N ASN A 170 -16.71 30.67 1.71
CA ASN A 170 -17.96 31.42 1.88
C ASN A 170 -17.96 31.83 3.37
N VAL A 171 -18.09 33.08 3.79
CA VAL A 171 -19.04 34.12 3.38
C VAL A 171 -18.43 35.50 3.65
N SER A 172 -18.81 36.44 2.79
CA SER A 172 -18.60 37.90 2.83
C SER A 172 -18.92 38.59 4.15
#